data_AF-A0A380Q2E8-F1
#
_entry.id   AF-A0A380Q2E8-F1
#
_cell.length_a   1.000
_cell.length_b   1.000
_cell.length_c   1.000
_cell.angle_alpha   90.00
_cell.angle_beta   90.00
_cell.angle_gamma   90.00
#
_symmetry.space_group_name_H-M   'P 1'
#
loop_
_entity.id
_entity.type
_entity.pdbx_description
1 polymer ?
#
loop_
_entity_poly.entity_id
_entity_poly.type
_entity_poly.pdbx_seq_one_letter_code
_entity_poly.pdbx_strand_id
1 'polypeptide(L)' 'MADKKIIDETHQIASRRGNGQLRREIWADQSGAITRYNLAYINHCLSRGDNGRVIGYDNAHGFHHRHYLWRN' A
#
# COMPACT_ATOMS: atom_id res chain seq x y z
N MET A 1 -23.34 -7.53 0.91
CA MET A 1 -22.50 -7.91 -0.25
C MET A 1 -21.06 -7.58 0.07
N ALA A 2 -20.09 -8.40 -0.38
CA ALA A 2 -18.68 -8.13 -0.16
C ALA A 2 -18.25 -6.89 -0.95
N ASP A 3 -17.31 -6.12 -0.41
CA ASP A 3 -16.69 -4.99 -1.07
C ASP A 3 -15.81 -5.44 -2.24
N LYS A 4 -15.76 -4.61 -3.29
CA LYS A 4 -15.08 -4.93 -4.54
C LYS A 4 -13.75 -4.19 -4.62
N LYS A 5 -12.67 -4.89 -4.96
CA LYS A 5 -11.41 -4.25 -5.30
C LYS A 5 -11.57 -3.49 -6.63
N ILE A 6 -11.49 -2.16 -6.59
CA ILE A 6 -11.65 -1.28 -7.75
C ILE A 6 -10.32 -0.79 -8.34
N ILE A 7 -9.27 -0.76 -7.52
CA ILE A 7 -7.90 -0.44 -7.96
C ILE A 7 -6.98 -1.53 -7.44
N ASP A 8 -6.15 -2.05 -8.34
CA ASP A 8 -5.10 -3.02 -8.06
C ASP A 8 -3.92 -2.69 -8.98
N GLU A 9 -3.04 -1.82 -8.51
CA GLU A 9 -1.96 -1.28 -9.34
C GLU A 9 -0.60 -1.40 -8.65
N THR A 10 0.42 -1.58 -9.48
CA THR A 10 1.82 -1.48 -9.08
C THR A 10 2.56 -0.62 -10.09
N HIS A 11 3.24 0.41 -9.60
CA HIS A 11 4.07 1.30 -10.41
C HIS A 11 5.54 1.13 -10.02
N GLN A 12 6.37 0.71 -10.97
CA GLN A 12 7.81 0.60 -10.77
C GLN A 12 8.46 1.97 -10.90
N ILE A 13 9.23 2.36 -9.89
CA ILE A 13 10.00 3.60 -9.89
C ILE A 13 11.34 3.32 -10.58
N ALA A 14 11.64 4.08 -11.63
CA ALA A 14 12.91 3.94 -12.34
C ALA A 14 14.12 4.06 -11.39
N SER A 15 15.15 3.24 -11.60
CA SER A 15 16.31 3.16 -10.69
C SER A 15 17.00 4.49 -10.46
N ARG A 16 17.09 5.35 -11.48
CA ARG A 16 17.65 6.72 -11.39
C ARG A 16 16.85 7.68 -10.51
N ARG A 17 15.63 7.30 -10.10
CA ARG A 17 14.73 8.07 -9.22
C ARG A 17 14.56 7.43 -7.83
N GLY A 18 15.47 6.53 -7.45
CA GLY A 18 15.46 5.89 -6.13
C GLY A 18 15.03 4.42 -6.12
N ASN A 19 14.61 3.87 -7.28
CA ASN A 19 14.17 2.47 -7.43
C ASN A 19 12.93 2.12 -6.56
N GLY A 20 12.51 0.85 -6.62
CA GLY A 20 11.40 0.31 -5.85
C GLY A 20 10.06 0.42 -6.57
N GLN A 21 8.97 0.20 -5.85
CA GLN A 21 7.62 0.20 -6.41
C GLN A 21 6.60 0.86 -5.48
N LEU A 22 5.60 1.50 -6.08
CA LEU A 22 4.39 1.95 -5.41
C LEU A 22 3.28 0.95 -5.66
N ARG A 23 2.71 0.41 -4.59
CA ARG A 23 1.53 -0.47 -4.59
C ARG A 23 0.31 0.36 -4.17
N ARG A 24 -0.78 0.26 -4.95
CA ARG A 24 -2.07 0.86 -4.59
C ARG A 24 -3.17 -0.17 -4.76
N GLU A 25 -3.91 -0.41 -3.68
CA GLU A 25 -5.10 -1.25 -3.69
C GLU A 25 -6.23 -0.49 -3.02
N ILE A 26 -7.40 -0.47 -3.65
CA ILE A 26 -8.58 0.23 -3.13
C ILE A 26 -9.80 -0.66 -3.34
N TRP A 27 -10.63 -0.77 -2.30
CA TRP A 27 -11.92 -1.45 -2.32
C TRP A 27 -13.03 -0.46 -2.08
N ALA A 28 -14.16 -0.68 -2.76
CA ALA A 28 -15.37 0.10 -2.58
C ALA A 28 -16.58 -0.81 -2.35
N ASP A 29 -17.55 -0.31 -1.60
CA ASP A 29 -18.87 -0.93 -1.52
C ASP A 29 -19.71 -0.65 -2.78
N GLN A 30 -20.97 -1.09 -2.76
CA GLN A 30 -21.89 -0.95 -3.88
C GLN A 30 -22.36 0.49 -4.13
N SER A 31 -22.28 1.35 -3.11
CA SER A 31 -22.55 2.78 -3.23
C SER A 31 -21.35 3.56 -3.78
N GLY A 32 -20.20 2.88 -3.94
CA GLY A 32 -18.94 3.50 -4.35
C GLY A 32 -18.14 4.08 -3.19
N ALA A 33 -18.58 3.90 -1.94
CA ALA A 33 -17.84 4.36 -0.78
C ALA A 33 -16.58 3.49 -0.58
N ILE A 34 -15.43 4.14 -0.36
CA ILE A 34 -14.16 3.45 -0.15
C ILE A 34 -14.17 2.80 1.23
N THR A 35 -14.09 1.47 1.27
CA THR A 35 -14.13 0.68 2.50
C THR A 35 -12.74 0.28 2.96
N ARG A 36 -11.83 0.00 2.02
CA ARG A 36 -10.46 -0.40 2.31
C ARG A 36 -9.47 0.21 1.34
N TYR A 37 -8.26 0.47 1.83
CA TYR A 37 -7.13 0.82 0.98
C TYR A 37 -5.83 0.26 1.54
N ASN A 38 -4.87 0.06 0.65
CA ASN A 38 -3.47 -0.24 0.96
C ASN A 38 -2.58 0.53 -0.01
N LEU A 39 -1.75 1.43 0.54
CA LEU A 39 -0.78 2.23 -0.19
C LEU A 39 0.59 1.91 0.38
N ALA A 40 1.49 1.37 -0.43
CA ALA A 40 2.83 1.01 0.04
C ALA A 40 3.91 1.44 -0.94
N TYR A 41 4.97 2.06 -0.43
CA TYR A 41 6.24 2.14 -1.13
C TYR A 41 7.12 1.00 -0.64
N ILE A 42 7.53 0.16 -1.58
CA ILE A 42 8.31 -1.04 -1.34
C ILE A 42 9.64 -0.90 -2.06
N ASN A 43 10.73 -1.02 -1.33
CA ASN A 43 12.07 -1.00 -1.88
C ASN A 43 13.00 -1.90 -1.04
N HIS A 44 13.30 -3.08 -1.57
CA HIS A 44 14.13 -4.08 -0.91
C HIS A 44 15.60 -3.64 -0.70
N CYS A 45 16.07 -2.63 -1.42
CA CYS A 45 17.39 -2.07 -1.20
C CYS A 45 17.43 -1.19 0.06
N LEU A 46 16.32 -0.55 0.41
CA LEU A 46 16.20 0.36 1.56
C LEU A 46 15.66 -0.34 2.81
N SER A 47 14.88 -1.40 2.63
CA SER A 47 14.17 -2.10 3.70
C SER A 47 14.27 -3.60 3.48
N ARG A 48 14.75 -4.34 4.50
CA ARG A 48 14.78 -5.82 4.47
C ARG A 48 13.69 -6.46 5.34
N GLY A 49 13.11 -5.69 6.28
CA GLY A 49 11.94 -6.11 7.06
C GLY A 49 10.64 -5.87 6.30
N ASP A 50 9.53 -6.44 6.79
CA ASP A 50 8.18 -6.18 6.29
C ASP A 50 8.06 -6.30 4.75
N ASN A 51 8.65 -7.35 4.19
CA ASN A 51 8.73 -7.60 2.75
C ASN A 51 9.21 -6.40 1.92
N GLY A 52 10.14 -5.60 2.46
CA GLY A 52 10.70 -4.44 1.79
C GLY A 52 9.81 -3.18 1.84
N ARG A 53 8.69 -3.18 2.57
CA ARG A 53 7.89 -1.99 2.80
C ARG A 53 8.73 -0.95 3.53
N VAL A 54 8.85 0.23 2.92
CA VAL A 54 9.56 1.40 3.47
C VAL A 54 8.55 2.33 4.14
N ILE A 55 7.41 2.59 3.49
CA ILE A 55 6.30 3.33 4.06
C ILE A 55 4.99 2.71 3.61
N GLY A 56 4.01 2.66 4.49
CA GLY A 56 2.69 2.09 4.25
C GLY A 56 1.58 2.94 4.87
N TYR A 57 0.45 2.99 4.19
CA TYR A 57 -0.81 3.48 4.73
C TYR A 57 -1.89 2.48 4.39
N ASP A 58 -2.64 2.07 5.38
CA ASP A 58 -3.82 1.23 5.20
C ASP A 58 -4.85 1.58 6.25
N ASN A 59 -6.05 1.00 6.11
CA ASN A 59 -7.09 1.07 7.11
C ASN A 59 -7.47 -0.32 7.63
N ALA A 60 -6.48 -1.21 7.77
CA ALA A 60 -6.69 -2.54 8.33
C ALA A 60 -7.33 -2.44 9.74
N HIS A 61 -8.06 -3.47 10.14
CA HIS A 61 -8.72 -3.53 11.46
C HIS A 61 -9.69 -2.37 11.77
N GLY A 62 -10.13 -1.62 10.77
CA GLY A 62 -11.06 -0.49 10.95
C GLY A 62 -10.40 0.79 11.46
N PHE A 63 -9.06 0.84 11.55
CA PHE A 63 -8.31 2.02 11.95
C PHE A 63 -7.29 2.40 10.88
N HIS A 64 -7.01 3.70 10.75
CA HIS A 64 -6.00 4.18 9.81
C HIS A 64 -4.61 3.96 10.38
N HIS A 65 -3.83 3.11 9.72
CA HIS A 65 -2.45 2.81 10.07
C HIS A 65 -1.49 3.58 9.17
N ARG A 66 -0.37 4.00 9.78
CA ARG A 66 0.80 4.53 9.08
C ARG A 66 1.99 3.68 9.52
N HIS A 67 2.68 3.09 8.56
CA HIS A 67 3.88 2.30 8.76
C HIS A 67 5.08 3.07 8.23
N TYR A 68 6.14 3.18 9.01
CA TYR A 68 7.40 3.80 8.58
C TYR A 68 8.57 2.89 8.96
N LEU A 69 9.31 2.42 7.95
CA LEU A 69 10.56 1.65 8.07
C LEU A 69 10.54 0.66 9.24
N TRP A 70 9.79 -0.44 9.08
CA TRP A 70 9.74 -1.65 9.95
C TRP A 70 9.53 -1.46 11.46
N ARG A 71 9.47 -0.23 11.96
CA ARG A 71 9.15 0.10 13.33
C ARG A 71 7.63 0.21 13.39
N ASN A 72 7.01 -0.83 13.95
CA ASN A 72 5.67 -0.69 14.54
C ASN A 72 5.77 0.16 15.81
#